data_AF-A0A3M1DMW6-F1
#
_entry.id   AF-A0A3M1DMW6-F1
#
_cell.length_a   1.000
_cell.length_b   1.000
_cell.length_c   1.000
_cell.angle_alpha   90.00
_cell.angle_beta   90.00
_cell.angle_gamma   90.00
#
_symmetry.space_group_name_H-M   'P 1'
#
loop_
_entity.id
_entity.type
_entity.pdbx_description
1 polymer ?
#
loop_
_entity_poly.entity_id
_entity_poly.type
_entity_poly.pdbx_seq_one_letter_code
_entity_poly.pdbx_strand_id
1 'polypeptide(L)' 'MSQITMKQLLEAGVHFGHQTRRWNPKMKPYIFGARNGIYIIDLQKTVRYFKTAYAFVRDTVASGQKVLFVGTK' A
#
# COMPACT_ATOMS: atom_id res chain seq x y z
N MET A 1 1.51 -3.73 19.95
CA MET A 1 1.12 -4.05 18.55
C MET A 1 2.36 -4.13 17.71
N SER A 2 2.57 -5.23 16.97
CA SER A 2 3.72 -5.35 16.08
C SER A 2 3.62 -4.30 14.97
N GLN A 3 4.61 -3.41 14.90
CA GLN A 3 4.69 -2.44 13.81
C GLN A 3 5.13 -3.18 12.54
N ILE A 4 4.41 -2.98 11.44
CA ILE A 4 4.85 -3.47 10.14
C ILE A 4 6.19 -2.83 9.80
N THR A 5 7.17 -3.67 9.50
CA THR A 5 8.49 -3.22 9.07
C THR A 5 8.59 -3.18 7.55
N MET A 6 9.46 -2.32 7.03
CA MET A 6 9.75 -2.26 5.60
C MET A 6 10.28 -3.59 5.05
N LYS A 7 11.08 -4.31 5.87
CA LYS A 7 11.61 -5.62 5.52
C LYS A 7 10.49 -6.62 5.20
N GLN A 8 9.46 -6.69 6.05
CA GLN A 8 8.31 -7.57 5.82
C GLN A 8 7.55 -7.22 4.53
N LEU A 9 7.40 -5.93 4.21
CA LEU A 9 6.75 -5.49 2.96
C LEU A 9 7.60 -5.82 1.72
N LEU A 10 8.93 -5.75 1.84
CA LEU A 10 9.84 -6.17 0.77
C LEU A 10 9.74 -7.67 0.53
N GLU A 11 9.82 -8.48 1.59
CA GLU A 11 9.73 -9.95 1.52
C GLU A 11 8.38 -10.44 0.99
N ALA A 12 7.29 -9.73 1.34
CA ALA A 12 5.95 -10.02 0.82
C ALA A 12 5.73 -9.60 -0.64
N GLY A 13 6.69 -8.90 -1.26
CA GLY A 13 6.59 -8.51 -2.68
C GLY A 13 5.56 -7.43 -2.99
N VAL A 14 5.02 -6.71 -1.99
CA VAL A 14 3.93 -5.73 -2.21
C VAL A 14 4.37 -4.42 -2.86
N HIS A 15 5.67 -4.26 -3.12
CA HIS A 15 6.25 -3.10 -3.78
C HIS A 15 6.20 -3.20 -5.31
N PHE A 16 5.87 -4.37 -5.88
CA PHE A 16 5.74 -4.53 -7.32
C PHE A 16 4.43 -3.90 -7.81
N GLY A 17 4.55 -2.89 -8.66
CA GLY A 17 3.43 -2.29 -9.38
C GLY A 17 3.19 -2.96 -10.73
N HIS A 18 2.53 -2.24 -11.63
CA HIS A 18 2.27 -2.70 -12.99
C HIS A 18 3.40 -2.31 -13.97
N GLN A 19 3.27 -2.82 -15.20
CA GLN A 19 4.12 -2.43 -16.32
C GLN A 19 4.07 -0.93 -16.57
N THR A 20 5.19 -0.33 -16.99
CA THR A 20 5.30 1.14 -17.18
C THR A 20 4.31 1.71 -18.19
N ARG A 21 3.81 0.89 -19.12
CA ARG A 21 2.75 1.25 -20.08
C ARG A 21 1.34 1.29 -19.49
N ARG A 22 1.09 0.66 -18.33
CA ARG A 22 -0.21 0.57 -17.65
C ARG A 22 -0.13 1.27 -16.30
N TRP A 23 -0.09 2.59 -16.32
CA TRP A 23 -0.03 3.40 -15.10
C TRP A 23 -0.90 4.64 -15.20
N ASN A 24 -1.28 5.18 -14.04
CA ASN A 24 -1.99 6.44 -13.93
C ASN A 24 -1.00 7.54 -13.52
N PRO A 25 -0.91 8.68 -14.23
CA PRO A 25 -0.02 9.79 -13.87
C PRO A 25 -0.17 10.30 -12.44
N LYS A 26 -1.37 10.20 -11.85
CA LYS A 26 -1.63 10.56 -10.45
C LYS A 26 -0.86 9.70 -9.45
N MET A 27 -0.36 8.53 -9.87
CA MET A 27 0.47 7.65 -9.05
C MET A 27 1.94 8.07 -8.98
N LYS A 28 2.38 9.04 -9.81
CA LYS A 28 3.77 9.53 -9.83
C LYS A 28 4.34 9.82 -8.42
N PRO A 29 3.62 10.46 -7.49
CA PRO A 29 4.14 10.73 -6.16
C PRO A 29 4.35 9.47 -5.30
N TYR A 30 3.79 8.31 -5.66
CA TYR A 30 3.89 7.07 -4.88
C TYR A 30 4.83 6.04 -5.51
N ILE A 31 5.35 6.34 -6.70
CA ILE A 31 6.30 5.49 -7.43
C ILE A 31 7.71 5.86 -6.99
N PHE A 32 8.48 4.87 -6.55
CA PHE A 32 9.89 5.00 -6.22
C PHE A 32 10.77 5.05 -7.48
N GLY A 33 10.46 4.21 -8.46
CA GLY A 33 11.19 4.11 -9.72
C GLY A 33 10.65 3.00 -10.60
N ALA A 34 11.39 2.64 -11.66
CA ALA A 34 11.05 1.52 -12.53
C ALA A 34 12.27 0.62 -12.74
N ARG A 35 12.06 -0.69 -12.79
CA ARG A 35 13.09 -1.70 -13.09
C ARG A 35 12.49 -2.78 -13.97
N ASN A 36 13.19 -3.16 -15.03
CA ASN A 36 12.74 -4.19 -15.98
C ASN A 36 11.31 -3.95 -16.52
N GLY A 37 10.94 -2.69 -16.75
CA GLY A 37 9.61 -2.33 -17.26
C GLY A 37 8.47 -2.40 -16.23
N ILE A 38 8.75 -2.61 -14.94
CA ILE A 38 7.78 -2.61 -13.84
C ILE A 38 8.01 -1.39 -12.95
N TYR A 39 6.94 -0.68 -12.58
CA TYR A 39 7.02 0.37 -11.56
C TYR A 39 7.17 -0.25 -10.16
N ILE A 40 8.05 0.34 -9.36
CA ILE A 40 8.27 -0.02 -7.95
C ILE A 40 7.58 1.04 -7.08
N ILE A 41 6.74 0.59 -6.15
CA ILE A 41 6.00 1.44 -5.20
C ILE A 41 6.90 1.79 -4.02
N ASP A 42 6.83 3.05 -3.59
CA ASP A 42 7.61 3.57 -2.46
C ASP A 42 7.08 3.06 -1.11
N LEU A 43 7.82 2.12 -0.51
CA LEU A 43 7.46 1.53 0.78
C LEU A 43 7.61 2.49 1.97
N GLN A 44 8.44 3.54 1.88
CA GLN A 44 8.52 4.55 2.96
C GLN A 44 7.19 5.29 3.07
N LYS A 45 6.61 5.66 1.92
CA LYS A 45 5.28 6.25 1.84
C LYS A 45 4.21 5.26 2.29
N THR A 46 4.28 4.00 1.84
CA THR A 46 3.34 2.95 2.26
C THR A 46 3.28 2.80 3.78
N VAL A 47 4.43 2.74 4.47
CA VAL A 47 4.47 2.63 5.94
C VAL A 47 3.80 3.82 6.62
N ARG A 48 4.00 5.04 6.12
CA ARG A 48 3.35 6.25 6.66
C ARG A 48 1.83 6.22 6.48
N TYR A 49 1.35 5.90 5.27
CA TYR A 49 -0.08 5.84 5.00
C TYR A 49 -0.77 4.66 5.68
N PHE A 50 -0.06 3.53 5.85
CA PHE A 50 -0.55 2.38 6.58
C PHE A 50 -0.94 2.75 8.02
N LYS A 51 -0.13 3.56 8.72
CA LYS A 51 -0.46 4.02 10.08
C LYS A 51 -1.77 4.81 10.12
N THR A 52 -2.04 5.62 9.09
CA THR A 52 -3.26 6.43 8.98
C THR A 52 -4.47 5.54 8.71
N ALA A 53 -4.37 4.64 7.73
CA ALA A 53 -5.44 3.69 7.40
C ALA A 53 -5.75 2.75 8.58
N TYR A 54 -4.71 2.28 9.26
CA TYR A 54 -4.85 1.44 10.45
C TYR A 54 -5.62 2.15 11.57
N ALA A 55 -5.27 3.40 11.88
CA ALA A 55 -5.99 4.19 12.89
C ALA A 55 -7.47 4.36 12.52
N PHE A 56 -7.75 4.72 11.27
CA PHE A 56 -9.12 4.86 10.77
C PHE A 56 -9.93 3.57 10.93
N VAL A 57 -9.40 2.42 10.49
CA VAL A 57 -10.09 1.13 10.57
C VAL A 57 -10.31 0.73 12.04
N ARG A 58 -9.29 0.90 12.89
CA ARG A 58 -9.39 0.62 14.33
C ARG A 58 -10.52 1.44 14.96
N ASP A 59 -10.56 2.74 14.70
CA ASP A 59 -11.54 3.65 15.30
C ASP A 59 -12.96 3.36 14.77
N THR A 60 -13.07 3.04 13.48
CA THR A 60 -14.33 2.62 12.84
C THR A 60 -14.91 1.38 13.53
N VAL A 61 -14.11 0.33 13.69
CA VAL A 61 -14.55 -0.93 14.34
C VAL A 61 -14.81 -0.71 15.84
N ALA A 62 -13.99 0.09 16.51
CA ALA A 62 -14.19 0.42 17.92
C ALA A 62 -15.51 1.18 18.17
N SER A 63 -15.97 1.97 17.21
CA SER A 63 -17.28 2.66 17.25
C SER A 63 -18.48 1.76 16.90
N GLY A 64 -18.27 0.46 16.69
CA GLY A 64 -19.33 -0.50 16.36
C GLY A 64 -19.80 -0.48 14.90
N GLN A 65 -19.09 0.25 14.03
CA GLN A 65 -19.40 0.31 12.60
C GLN A 65 -18.88 -0.94 11.85
N LYS A 66 -19.44 -1.18 10.66
CA LYS A 66 -19.11 -2.34 9.82
C LYS A 66 -18.09 -1.96 8.73
N VAL A 67 -17.21 -2.90 8.39
CA VAL A 67 -16.27 -2.79 7.26
C VAL A 67 -16.63 -3.87 6.23
N LEU A 68 -16.99 -3.46 5.00
CA LEU A 68 -17.27 -4.38 3.91
C LEU A 68 -15.96 -4.75 3.19
N PHE A 69 -15.66 -6.04 3.12
CA PHE A 69 -14.56 -6.55 2.32
C PHE A 69 -15.09 -6.88 0.92
N VAL A 70 -14.56 -6.21 -0.11
CA VAL A 70 -14.92 -6.45 -1.51
C VAL A 70 -13.69 -6.96 -2.24
N GLY A 71 -13.84 -8.07 -2.97
CA GLY A 71 -12.74 -8.68 -3.69
C GLY A 71 -13.19 -9.32 -5.01
N THR A 72 -12.59 -8.86 -6.10
CA THR A 72 -12.55 -9.48 -7.43
C THR A 72 -11.13 -9.31 -7.97
N LYS A 73 -10.67 -10.21 -8.85
CA LYS A 73 -9.30 -10.17 -9.38
C LYS A 73 -9.19 -9.33 -10.64
#